data_AF-A0A7C1LGR2-F1
#
_entry.id   AF-A0A7C1LGR2-F1
#
_cell.length_a   1.000
_cell.length_b   1.000
_cell.length_c   1.000
_cell.angle_alpha   90.00
_cell.angle_beta   90.00
_cell.angle_gamma   90.00
#
_symmetry.space_group_name_H-M   'P 1'
#
loop_
_entity.id
_entity.type
_entity.pdbx_description
1 polymer ?
#
loop_
_entity_poly.entity_id
_entity_poly.type
_entity_poly.pdbx_seq_one_letter_code
_entity_poly.pdbx_strand_id
1 'polypeptide(L)' 'MDEPPLRDIFGKYLVKLGAKNKKIVVLDADLSSSTRTSEFAKIYPERFFNMGIAEQN' A
#
# COMPACT_ATOMS: atom_id res chain seq x y z
N MET A 1 -7.82 19.61 16.51
CA MET A 1 -7.88 18.20 16.06
C MET A 1 -6.71 18.04 15.12
N ASP A 2 -5.69 17.27 15.51
CA ASP A 2 -4.49 17.09 14.69
C ASP A 2 -4.83 16.35 13.39
N GLU A 3 -4.20 16.79 12.29
CA GLU A 3 -4.38 16.18 10.97
C GLU A 3 -3.73 14.79 10.94
N PRO A 4 -4.38 13.77 10.34
CA PRO A 4 -3.79 12.43 10.30
C PRO A 4 -2.48 12.41 9.49
N PRO A 5 -1.49 11.59 9.88
CA PRO A 5 -0.24 11.46 9.14
C PRO A 5 -0.47 11.18 7.66
N LEU A 6 0.32 11.80 6.78
CA LEU A 6 0.17 11.67 5.34
C LEU A 6 0.22 10.21 4.85
N ARG A 7 1.05 9.36 5.49
CA ARG A 7 1.11 7.91 5.22
C ARG A 7 -0.23 7.20 5.48
N ASP A 8 -0.98 7.62 6.50
CA ASP A 8 -2.27 7.02 6.84
C ASP A 8 -3.33 7.41 5.81
N ILE A 9 -3.26 8.66 5.32
CA ILE A 9 -4.10 9.14 4.21
C ILE A 9 -3.73 8.40 2.92
N PHE A 10 -2.43 8.25 2.64
CA PHE A 10 -1.90 7.53 1.48
C PHE A 10 -2.42 6.10 1.41
N GLY A 11 -2.26 5.30 2.47
CA GLY A 11 -2.74 3.91 2.49
C GLY A 11 -4.25 3.80 2.23
N LYS A 12 -5.05 4.66 2.88
CA LYS A 12 -6.51 4.71 2.65
C LYS A 12 -6.87 5.10 1.21
N TYR A 13 -6.15 6.06 0.64
CA TYR A 13 -6.39 6.49 -0.74
C TYR A 13 -5.97 5.43 -1.75
N LEU A 14 -4.87 4.71 -1.49
CA LEU A 14 -4.38 3.62 -2.32
C LEU A 14 -5.45 2.53 -2.49
N VAL A 15 -6.13 2.14 -1.40
CA VAL A 15 -7.27 1.21 -1.43
C VAL A 15 -8.40 1.75 -2.30
N LYS A 16 -8.80 3.01 -2.09
CA LYS A 16 -9.87 3.66 -2.89
C LYS A 16 -9.53 3.69 -4.37
N LEU A 17 -8.26 3.91 -4.71
CA LEU A 17 -7.79 3.94 -6.08
C LEU A 17 -7.75 2.53 -6.69
N GLY A 18 -7.33 1.53 -5.91
CA GLY A 18 -7.37 0.11 -6.26
C GLY A 18 -8.77 -0.41 -6.57
N ALA A 19 -9.81 0.12 -5.91
CA ALA A 19 -11.20 -0.19 -6.21
C ALA A 19 -11.65 0.32 -7.60
N LYS A 20 -11.15 1.50 -8.00
CA LYS A 20 -11.53 2.17 -9.26
C LYS A 20 -10.72 1.67 -10.45
N ASN A 21 -9.46 1.29 -10.25
CA ASN A 21 -8.57 0.86 -11.30
C ASN A 21 -7.91 -0.48 -10.98
N LYS A 22 -8.35 -1.53 -11.68
CA LYS A 22 -7.84 -2.91 -11.54
C LYS A 22 -6.39 -3.08 -12.01
N LYS A 23 -5.84 -2.12 -12.78
CA LYS A 23 -4.45 -2.16 -13.26
C LYS A 23 -3.42 -1.69 -12.22
N ILE A 24 -3.88 -1.10 -11.11
CA ILE A 24 -2.98 -0.68 -10.05
C ILE A 24 -2.52 -1.89 -9.27
N VAL A 25 -1.20 -1.95 -9.09
CA VAL A 25 -0.49 -2.90 -8.23
C VAL A 25 0.37 -2.12 -7.24
N VAL A 26 0.70 -2.75 -6.14
CA VAL A 26 1.54 -2.16 -5.09
C VAL A 26 2.72 -3.09 -4.85
N LEU A 27 3.92 -2.53 -4.91
CA LEU A 27 5.15 -3.22 -4.54
C LEU A 27 5.63 -2.65 -3.20
N ASP A 28 6.08 -3.52 -2.32
CA ASP A 28 6.61 -3.15 -1.01
C ASP A 28 7.86 -3.97 -0.70
N ALA A 29 8.75 -3.43 0.13
CA ALA A 29 10.03 -4.01 0.48
C ALA A 29 10.11 -4.26 1.99
N ASP A 30 9.18 -5.07 2.51
CA ASP A 30 9.03 -5.38 3.94
C ASP A 30 8.76 -4.20 4.89
N LEU A 31 8.16 -3.13 4.38
CA LEU A 31 7.85 -1.91 5.15
C LEU A 31 6.34 -1.59 5.20
N SER A 32 5.49 -2.52 4.79
CA SER A 32 4.05 -2.31 4.57
C SER A 32 3.24 -1.80 5.78
N SER A 33 3.71 -2.07 7.00
CA SER A 33 3.13 -1.55 8.25
C SER A 33 3.48 -0.06 8.47
N SER A 34 4.68 0.34 8.05
CA SER A 34 5.22 1.70 8.16
C SER A 34 4.75 2.60 7.01
N THR A 35 4.71 2.07 5.79
CA THR A 35 4.23 2.77 4.58
C THR A 35 2.71 2.78 4.47
N ARG A 36 2.02 2.00 5.32
CA ARG A 36 0.55 1.82 5.33
C ARG A 36 -0.02 1.17 4.07
N THR A 37 0.81 0.49 3.30
CA THR A 37 0.38 -0.31 2.13
C THR A 37 -0.24 -1.65 2.54
N SER A 38 -0.07 -2.08 3.80
CA SER A 38 -0.67 -3.30 4.35
C SER A 38 -2.20 -3.38 4.23
N GLU A 39 -2.90 -2.24 4.23
CA GLU A 39 -4.34 -2.20 3.98
C GLU A 39 -4.70 -2.57 2.54
N PHE A 40 -3.87 -2.16 1.57
CA PHE A 40 -4.03 -2.59 0.17
C PHE A 40 -3.77 -4.09 0.02
N ALA A 41 -2.74 -4.62 0.70
CA ALA A 41 -2.43 -6.05 0.72
C ALA A 41 -3.58 -6.91 1.24
N LYS A 42 -4.30 -6.44 2.29
CA LYS A 42 -5.46 -7.16 2.84
C LYS A 42 -6.64 -7.21 1.89
N ILE A 43 -6.88 -6.13 1.14
CA ILE A 43 -8.09 -5.98 0.32
C ILE A 43 -7.87 -6.50 -1.11
N TYR A 44 -6.66 -6.37 -1.65
CA TYR A 44 -6.28 -6.78 -3.00
C TYR A 44 -4.98 -7.61 -2.99
N PRO A 45 -4.96 -8.77 -2.31
CA PRO A 45 -3.74 -9.56 -2.12
C PRO A 45 -3.12 -10.00 -3.45
N GLU A 46 -3.94 -10.26 -4.48
CA GLU A 46 -3.48 -10.64 -5.81
C GLU A 46 -2.79 -9.50 -6.59
N ARG A 47 -2.82 -8.27 -6.06
CA ARG A 47 -2.21 -7.06 -6.65
C ARG A 47 -1.20 -6.39 -5.74
N PHE A 48 -0.80 -7.06 -4.67
CA PHE A 48 0.21 -6.60 -3.74
C PHE A 48 1.39 -7.57 -3.75
N PHE A 49 2.59 -7.03 -3.92
CA PHE A 49 3.81 -7.82 -4.06
C PHE A 49 4.86 -7.33 -3.07
N ASN A 50 5.15 -8.14 -2.05
CA ASN A 50 6.25 -7.88 -1.13
C ASN A 50 7.53 -8.55 -1.65
N MET A 51 8.58 -7.76 -1.87
CA MET A 51 9.87 -8.18 -2.42
C MET A 51 10.91 -8.49 -1.33
N GLY A 52 10.57 -8.32 -0.05
CA GLY A 52 11.55 -8.37 1.05
C GLY A 52 12.49 -7.17 1.03
N ILE A 53 13.61 -7.25 1.76
CA ILE A 53 14.64 -6.20 1.80
C ILE A 53 15.48 -6.27 0.51
N ALA A 54 14.88 -5.80 -0.58
CA ALA A 54 15.47 -5.89 -1.90
C ALA A 54 15.01 -4.73 -2.80
N GLU A 55 15.20 -3.50 -2.30
CA GLU A 55 14.79 -2.28 -2.98
C GLU A 55 15.52 -2.03 -4.30
N GLN A 56 16.68 -2.66 -4.50
CA GLN A 56 17.49 -2.54 -5.72
C GLN A 56 17.18 -3.57 -6.82
N ASN A 57 16.38 -4.60 -6.53
CA ASN A 57 16.05 -5.66 -7.50
C ASN A 57 15.51 -5.14 -8.83
#